data_AF-A0A916P867-F1
#
_entry.id   AF-A0A916P867-F1
#
_cell.length_a   1.000
_cell.length_b   1.000
_cell.length_c   1.000
_cell.angle_alpha   90.00
_cell.angle_beta   90.00
_cell.angle_gamma   90.00
#
_symmetry.space_group_name_H-M   'P 1'
#
loop_
_entity.id
_entity.type
_entity.pdbx_description
1 polymer ?
#
loop_
_entity_poly.entity_id
_entity_poly.type
_entity_poly.pdbx_seq_one_letter_code
_entity_poly.pdbx_strand_id
1 'polypeptide(L)'
;MIAAALRGALSDRARNGRIHAITELVEGQNPSTKSARAFLASLTERKQVLVVIGRSDEAGAKSVRNLPGVHILAPDQLNTYDVLRADDVVFSVEALNAYIAANTTTSEEVSA
;
A
#
# COMPACT_ATOMS: atom_id res chain seq x y z
N MET A 1 4.74 -2.77 -21.09
CA MET A 1 3.84 -3.88 -20.65
C MET A 1 3.68 -3.93 -19.13
N ILE A 2 4.76 -4.02 -18.34
CA ILE A 2 4.70 -4.18 -16.87
C ILE A 2 3.96 -3.03 -16.16
N ALA A 3 4.31 -1.77 -16.45
CA ALA A 3 3.67 -0.60 -15.81
C ALA A 3 2.17 -0.46 -16.15
N ALA A 4 1.73 -0.94 -17.31
CA ALA A 4 0.31 -0.93 -17.69
C ALA A 4 -0.48 -1.99 -16.91
N ALA A 5 0.12 -3.17 -16.70
CA ALA A 5 -0.50 -4.23 -15.89
C ALA A 5 -0.69 -3.81 -14.43
N LEU A 6 0.33 -3.16 -13.82
CA LEU A 6 0.21 -2.62 -12.48
C LEU A 6 -0.89 -1.55 -12.37
N ARG A 7 -0.91 -0.58 -13.30
CA ARG A 7 -1.96 0.45 -13.35
C ARG A 7 -3.35 -0.16 -13.53
N GLY A 8 -3.48 -1.19 -14.37
CA GLY A 8 -4.73 -1.93 -14.54
C GLY A 8 -5.19 -2.64 -13.27
N ALA A 9 -4.28 -3.33 -12.57
CA ALA A 9 -4.57 -4.00 -11.31
C ALA A 9 -5.00 -3.02 -10.21
N LEU A 10 -4.29 -1.89 -10.06
CA LEU A 10 -4.68 -0.84 -9.12
C LEU A 10 -6.02 -0.18 -9.51
N SER A 11 -6.27 0.01 -10.81
CA SER A 11 -7.55 0.55 -11.29
C SER A 11 -8.72 -0.37 -10.95
N ASP A 12 -8.55 -1.69 -11.04
CA ASP A 12 -9.56 -2.65 -10.61
C ASP A 12 -9.83 -2.56 -9.11
N ARG A 13 -8.78 -2.50 -8.28
CA ARG A 13 -8.95 -2.31 -6.83
C ARG A 13 -9.64 -1.00 -6.50
N ALA A 14 -9.29 0.09 -7.18
CA ALA A 14 -9.90 1.40 -7.01
C ALA A 14 -11.41 1.39 -7.36
N ARG A 15 -11.78 0.81 -8.51
CA ARG A 15 -13.19 0.71 -8.96
C ARG A 15 -14.07 -0.04 -7.98
N ASN A 16 -13.50 -1.03 -7.29
CA ASN A 16 -14.21 -1.86 -6.32
C ASN A 16 -14.12 -1.31 -4.88
N GLY A 17 -13.58 -0.10 -4.67
CA GLY A 17 -13.45 0.51 -3.34
C GLY A 17 -12.48 -0.22 -2.40
N ARG A 18 -11.46 -0.88 -2.97
CA ARG A 18 -10.49 -1.75 -2.26
C ARG A 18 -9.12 -1.12 -2.07
N ILE A 19 -9.06 0.21 -2.22
CA ILE A 19 -7.86 1.00 -1.94
C ILE A 19 -8.18 1.91 -0.77
N HIS A 20 -7.36 1.81 0.28
CA HIS A 20 -7.49 2.60 1.49
C HIS A 20 -6.21 3.40 1.71
N ALA A 21 -6.33 4.65 2.14
CA ALA A 21 -5.20 5.50 2.50
C ALA A 21 -5.24 5.78 4.00
N ILE A 22 -4.10 5.65 4.66
CA ILE A 22 -3.93 5.84 6.11
C ILE A 22 -2.74 6.76 6.38
N THR A 23 -2.81 7.58 7.42
CA THR A 23 -1.68 8.43 7.81
C THR A 23 -0.63 7.62 8.56
N GLU A 24 -1.07 6.85 9.55
CA GLU A 24 -0.22 6.01 10.39
C GLU A 24 -0.91 4.67 10.63
N LEU A 25 -0.10 3.62 10.71
CA LEU A 25 -0.60 2.27 11.00
C LEU A 25 -0.68 1.99 12.52
N VAL A 26 0.25 2.57 13.28
CA VAL A 26 0.32 2.48 14.74
C VAL A 26 0.65 3.84 15.32
N GLU A 27 -0.08 4.24 16.34
CA GLU A 27 0.10 5.53 17.01
C GLU A 27 1.48 5.61 17.69
N GLY A 28 2.11 6.78 17.57
CA GLY A 28 3.29 7.14 18.37
C GLY A 28 4.56 6.36 18.04
N GLN A 29 4.66 5.75 16.85
CA GLN A 29 5.84 5.03 16.37
C GLN A 29 6.27 3.87 17.29
N ASN A 30 5.35 3.36 18.12
CA ASN A 30 5.62 2.21 18.99
C ASN A 30 5.09 0.92 18.34
N PRO A 31 5.94 -0.05 17.97
CA PRO A 31 5.49 -1.25 17.30
C PRO A 31 4.51 -2.07 18.14
N SER A 32 3.30 -2.28 17.62
CA SER A 32 2.26 -3.08 18.29
C SER A 32 1.42 -3.85 17.27
N THR A 33 1.65 -5.16 17.18
CA THR A 33 0.87 -6.06 16.33
C THR A 33 -0.60 -6.13 16.76
N LYS A 34 -0.89 -5.99 18.06
CA LYS A 34 -2.27 -5.99 18.56
C LYS A 34 -3.04 -4.77 18.05
N SER A 35 -2.42 -3.59 18.12
CA SER A 35 -3.02 -2.34 17.64
C SER A 35 -3.21 -2.38 16.13
N ALA A 36 -2.18 -2.78 15.37
CA ALA A 36 -2.27 -2.90 13.92
C ALA A 36 -3.34 -3.90 13.47
N ARG A 37 -3.49 -5.04 14.17
CA ARG A 37 -4.55 -6.02 13.88
C ARG A 37 -5.94 -5.43 14.10
N ALA A 38 -6.16 -4.74 15.21
CA ALA A 38 -7.45 -4.12 15.52
C ALA A 38 -7.80 -3.05 14.47
N PHE A 39 -6.81 -2.23 14.10
CA PHE A 39 -6.97 -1.20 13.07
C PHE A 39 -7.30 -1.81 11.70
N LEU A 40 -6.53 -2.79 11.23
CA LEU A 40 -6.81 -3.46 9.96
C LEU A 40 -8.17 -4.16 9.94
N ALA A 41 -8.59 -4.76 11.07
CA ALA A 41 -9.91 -5.38 11.19
C ALA A 41 -11.06 -4.36 11.13
N SER A 42 -10.82 -3.12 11.56
CA SER A 42 -11.82 -2.03 11.42
C SER A 42 -11.90 -1.49 9.98
N LEU A 43 -10.84 -1.68 9.20
CA LEU A 43 -10.74 -1.19 7.82
C LEU A 43 -11.28 -2.20 6.82
N THR A 44 -10.98 -3.48 7.03
CA THR A 44 -11.41 -4.57 6.14
C THR A 44 -11.61 -5.88 6.89
N GLU A 45 -12.62 -6.64 6.46
CA GLU A 45 -12.88 -8.01 6.90
C GLU A 45 -12.23 -9.06 5.98
N ARG A 46 -11.54 -8.63 4.91
CA ARG A 46 -10.94 -9.52 3.91
C ARG A 46 -9.66 -10.16 4.42
N LYS A 47 -9.30 -11.31 3.83
CA LYS A 47 -8.25 -12.18 4.35
C LYS A 47 -6.85 -11.80 3.89
N GLN A 48 -6.72 -11.29 2.66
CA GLN A 48 -5.42 -10.92 2.09
C GLN A 48 -5.34 -9.40 1.95
N VAL A 49 -4.43 -8.78 2.69
CA VAL A 49 -4.23 -7.33 2.67
C VAL A 49 -2.81 -7.01 2.28
N LEU A 50 -2.63 -6.14 1.28
CA LEU A 50 -1.34 -5.56 0.94
C LEU A 50 -1.20 -4.21 1.62
N VAL A 51 -0.19 -4.07 2.48
CA VAL A 51 0.16 -2.83 3.15
C VAL A 51 1.37 -2.22 2.46
N VAL A 52 1.22 -1.01 1.93
CA VAL A 52 2.27 -0.26 1.26
C VAL A 52 2.71 0.90 2.15
N ILE A 53 3.92 0.82 2.68
CA ILE A 53 4.48 1.80 3.63
C ILE A 53 5.88 2.24 3.20
N GLY A 54 6.29 3.44 3.63
CA GLY A 54 7.64 3.94 3.38
C GLY A 54 8.70 3.08 4.06
N ARG A 55 9.92 3.03 3.50
CA ARG A 55 11.04 2.27 4.09
C ARG A 55 11.49 2.80 5.46
N SER A 56 11.23 4.07 5.73
CA SER A 56 11.48 4.76 7.00
C SER A 56 10.50 4.36 8.11
N ASP A 57 9.30 3.86 7.77
CA ASP A 57 8.27 3.47 8.74
C ASP A 57 8.52 2.05 9.29
N GLU A 58 9.54 1.93 10.13
CA GLU A 58 9.87 0.67 10.78
C GLU A 58 8.80 0.22 11.78
N ALA A 59 8.12 1.17 12.44
CA ALA A 59 7.12 0.87 13.45
C ALA A 59 5.89 0.21 12.82
N GLY A 60 5.42 0.77 11.70
CA GLY A 60 4.39 0.16 10.87
C GLY A 60 4.81 -1.23 10.41
N ALA A 61 5.99 -1.34 9.77
CA ALA A 61 6.50 -2.61 9.23
C ALA A 61 6.58 -3.72 10.30
N LYS A 62 7.15 -3.42 11.48
CA LYS A 62 7.28 -4.36 12.60
C LYS A 62 5.91 -4.76 13.18
N SER A 63 4.91 -3.87 13.12
CA SER A 63 3.59 -4.14 13.67
C SER A 63 2.79 -5.13 12.81
N VAL A 64 2.85 -5.01 11.48
CA VAL A 64 2.08 -5.89 10.56
C VAL A 64 2.80 -7.16 10.13
N ARG A 65 4.14 -7.24 10.19
CA ARG A 65 4.90 -8.37 9.59
C ARG A 65 4.55 -9.76 10.12
N ASN A 66 3.94 -9.84 11.31
CA ASN A 66 3.59 -11.12 11.93
C ASN A 66 2.10 -11.48 11.74
N LEU A 67 1.32 -10.64 11.07
CA LEU A 67 -0.10 -10.90 10.86
C LEU A 67 -0.30 -11.87 9.69
N PRO A 68 -1.08 -12.95 9.87
CA PRO A 68 -1.39 -13.85 8.78
C PRO A 68 -2.23 -13.14 7.73
N GLY A 69 -1.89 -13.35 6.46
CA GLY A 69 -2.61 -12.74 5.33
C GLY A 69 -2.27 -11.27 5.08
N VAL A 70 -1.31 -10.69 5.80
CA VAL A 70 -0.80 -9.35 5.50
C VAL A 70 0.54 -9.45 4.79
N HIS A 71 0.65 -8.81 3.63
CA HIS A 71 1.90 -8.63 2.91
C HIS A 71 2.32 -7.16 2.99
N ILE A 72 3.62 -6.90 3.14
CA ILE A 72 4.16 -5.54 3.25
C ILE A 72 5.08 -5.28 2.06
N LEU A 73 4.94 -4.13 1.43
CA LEU A 73 5.85 -3.66 0.39
C LEU A 73 6.18 -2.18 0.58
N ALA A 74 7.37 -1.82 0.12
CA ALA A 74 7.71 -0.42 -0.11
C ALA A 74 7.11 0.04 -1.45
N PRO A 75 6.75 1.33 -1.61
CA PRO A 75 6.11 1.84 -2.83
C PRO A 75 6.98 1.66 -4.08
N ASP A 76 8.31 1.61 -3.93
CA ASP A 76 9.27 1.37 -5.03
C ASP A 76 9.31 -0.09 -5.50
N GLN A 77 8.86 -1.04 -4.67
CA GLN A 77 8.81 -2.48 -4.97
C GLN A 77 7.40 -2.95 -5.34
N LEU A 78 6.46 -2.01 -5.55
CA LEU A 78 5.08 -2.35 -5.84
C LEU A 78 4.98 -3.07 -7.20
N ASN A 79 4.45 -4.29 -7.18
CA ASN A 79 4.33 -5.14 -8.36
C ASN A 79 2.90 -5.65 -8.54
N THR A 80 2.60 -6.12 -9.75
CA THR A 80 1.25 -6.56 -10.12
C THR A 80 0.82 -7.83 -9.38
N TYR A 81 1.76 -8.74 -9.10
CA TYR A 81 1.45 -10.02 -8.45
C TYR A 81 0.87 -9.80 -7.05
N ASP A 82 1.53 -8.98 -6.24
CA ASP A 82 1.10 -8.73 -4.87
C ASP A 82 -0.23 -7.96 -4.82
N VAL A 83 -0.46 -7.03 -5.76
CA VAL A 83 -1.75 -6.32 -5.88
C VAL A 83 -2.88 -7.28 -6.27
N LEU A 84 -2.63 -8.23 -7.17
CA LEU A 84 -3.65 -9.21 -7.58
C LEU A 84 -3.92 -10.27 -6.51
N ARG A 85 -2.90 -10.67 -5.75
CA ARG A 85 -3.02 -11.61 -4.63
C ARG A 85 -3.78 -11.00 -3.46
N ALA A 86 -3.63 -9.71 -3.23
CA ALA A 86 -4.34 -9.01 -2.17
C ALA A 86 -5.79 -8.69 -2.57
N ASP A 87 -6.69 -8.85 -1.59
CA ASP A 87 -8.06 -8.44 -1.72
C ASP A 87 -8.17 -6.91 -1.62
N ASP A 88 -7.52 -6.33 -0.60
CA ASP A 88 -7.45 -4.89 -0.35
C ASP A 88 -6.02 -4.39 -0.28
N VAL A 89 -5.82 -3.14 -0.75
CA VAL A 89 -4.53 -2.45 -0.73
C VAL A 89 -4.64 -1.23 0.18
N VAL A 90 -3.77 -1.18 1.20
CA VAL A 90 -3.70 -0.12 2.18
C VAL A 90 -2.40 0.65 1.96
N PHE A 91 -2.50 1.91 1.57
CA PHE A 91 -1.35 2.80 1.41
C PHE A 91 -1.18 3.72 2.62
N SER A 92 0.06 3.88 3.08
CA SER A 92 0.43 5.10 3.79
C SER A 92 0.29 6.30 2.85
N VAL A 93 -0.16 7.45 3.36
CA VAL A 93 -0.23 8.71 2.60
C VAL A 93 1.13 9.08 2.01
N GLU A 94 2.21 8.89 2.77
CA GLU A 94 3.58 9.12 2.28
C GLU A 94 3.91 8.20 1.09
N ALA A 95 3.60 6.91 1.23
CA ALA A 95 3.86 5.92 0.18
C ALA A 95 3.01 6.16 -1.07
N LEU A 96 1.75 6.58 -0.91
CA LEU A 96 0.85 6.92 -2.01
C LEU A 96 1.37 8.14 -2.78
N ASN A 97 1.77 9.19 -2.07
CA ASN A 97 2.32 10.39 -2.67
C ASN A 97 3.65 10.09 -3.39
N ALA A 98 4.53 9.30 -2.78
CA ALA A 98 5.76 8.86 -3.42
C ALA A 98 5.51 8.07 -4.71
N TYR A 99 4.54 7.14 -4.69
CA TYR A 99 4.14 6.37 -5.87
C TYR A 99 3.59 7.27 -6.98
N ILE A 100 2.71 8.22 -6.65
CA ILE A 100 2.13 9.15 -7.62
C ILE A 100 3.24 10.03 -8.22
N ALA A 101 4.05 10.68 -7.37
CA ALA A 101 5.10 11.58 -7.81
C ALA A 101 6.12 10.91 -8.74
N ALA A 102 6.49 9.66 -8.46
CA ALA A 102 7.42 8.89 -9.29
C ALA A 102 6.85 8.50 -10.66
N ASN A 103 5.52 8.43 -10.82
CA ASN A 103 4.87 7.96 -12.05
C ASN A 103 4.20 9.07 -12.88
N THR A 104 4.06 10.30 -12.35
CA THR A 104 3.44 11.43 -13.05
C THR A 104 4.44 12.44 -13.62
N THR A 105 5.66 12.50 -13.08
CA THR A 105 6.69 13.49 -13.50
C THR A 105 7.31 13.23 -14.88
N THR A 106 6.96 12.14 -15.57
CA THR A 106 7.51 11.79 -16.90
C THR A 106 6.77 12.42 -18.09
N SER A 107 5.91 13.44 -17.89
CA SER A 107 5.10 14.06 -18.98
C SER A 107 5.58 15.42 -19.49
N GLU A 108 6.82 15.85 -19.21
CA GLU A 108 7.39 17.01 -19.92
C GLU A 108 7.90 16.57 -21.30
N GLU A 109 6.97 16.48 -22.26
CA GLU A 109 7.30 16.47 -23.69
C GLU A 109 7.82 17.85 -24.10
N VAL A 110 9.09 17.87 -24.52
CA VAL A 110 9.74 18.99 -25.20
C VAL A 110 9.07 19.19 -26.56
N SER A 111 8.18 20.17 -26.69
CA SER A 111 7.76 20.68 -28.01
C SER A 111 8.73 21.78 -28.43
N ALA A 112 9.63 21.44 -29.35
CA ALA A 112 10.39 22.38 -30.17
C ALA A 112 9.75 22.46 -31.57
#